data_AF-A0A857A809-F1
#
_entry.id   AF-A0A857A809-F1
#
_cell.length_a   1.000
_cell.length_b   1.000
_cell.length_c   1.000
_cell.angle_alpha   90.00
_cell.angle_beta   90.00
_cell.angle_gamma   90.00
#
_symmetry.space_group_name_H-M   'P 1'
#
loop_
_entity.id
_entity.type
_entity.pdbx_description
1 polymer ?
#
loop_
_entity_poly.entity_id
_entity_poly.type
_entity_poly.pdbx_seq_one_letter_code
_entity_poly.pdbx_strand_id
1 'polypeptide(L)'
;MSLNSAVRYEAFDESVKALRQDALKDSFFANGDGPWTVIYDEWSIKGRANGGQFIALSQLNMRERVMRDVGWDIRKGEGIPGFVDDGTEVSYLKSGSLPEFEPLVVVQNFFGVVPDRLNISEDFRFLMRLWPDPKSRNYYEIQESGDKELAIRISGEKIEVRTRLLKRYLAARQLDAVLYIDSNVGIDYDGDLADLADFEEEAFSFESLTCFSRDVRRDRSQSGRIWTRLLAKRILKAPPREKCGMWPWDEIELGEYPEFIIGENEFAEAVSWTCSPESLRNYYGKNPDAPHYYTPVYFKPEVLKRYYEDDGCEVRDGYLSCGNQWGVSIDNGCLSYVSVSLGDIGRDIPQSHWNHWKAYNIAPIGDMSEEAIRCSFFNQSVKSRNPEHIFKRVYATLQEEWEKGWGWRLHRKAEGLDAGVLARLHIPVNESEAEFRAQSLNLALVLVDLLNEKRLIQGMDKVDNEKGIDKLSRFLESNKYEYVERDISLLRKVQLMRSRFAAHSSGTKGRVCLEEELGDRSYREYFIDVIDQTTQMLLDLKRFAASHASASGS
;
A
#
# COMPACT_ATOMS: atom_id res chain seq x y z
N MET A 1 15.34 59.11 12.34
CA MET A 1 14.41 59.23 11.19
C MET A 1 14.89 58.53 9.90
N SER A 2 16.14 58.01 9.81
CA SER A 2 16.66 57.38 8.58
C SER A 2 16.33 55.87 8.42
N LEU A 3 16.22 55.11 9.52
CA LEU A 3 15.90 53.67 9.46
C LEU A 3 14.48 53.35 8.97
N ASN A 4 13.50 54.22 9.25
CA ASN A 4 12.11 54.02 8.80
C ASN A 4 11.88 54.31 7.31
N SER A 5 12.72 55.12 6.66
CA SER A 5 12.58 55.37 5.22
C SER A 5 13.25 54.25 4.42
N ALA A 6 14.40 53.73 4.85
CA ALA A 6 15.08 52.61 4.20
C ALA A 6 14.24 51.33 4.22
N VAL A 7 13.68 50.96 5.38
CA VAL A 7 12.79 49.79 5.51
C VAL A 7 11.49 49.96 4.70
N ARG A 8 10.95 51.18 4.59
CA ARG A 8 9.80 51.47 3.72
C ARG A 8 10.17 51.41 2.23
N TYR A 9 11.36 51.84 1.85
CA TYR A 9 11.83 51.79 0.46
C TYR A 9 12.11 50.35 0.02
N GLU A 10 12.73 49.53 0.89
CA GLU A 10 12.94 48.09 0.66
C GLU A 10 11.61 47.33 0.57
N ALA A 11 10.65 47.59 1.48
CA ALA A 11 9.33 46.97 1.42
C ALA A 11 8.49 47.44 0.21
N PHE A 12 8.68 48.68 -0.24
CA PHE A 12 8.06 49.23 -1.44
C PHE A 12 8.63 48.58 -2.71
N ASP A 13 9.96 48.42 -2.78
CA ASP A 13 10.66 47.73 -3.87
C ASP A 13 10.30 46.24 -3.94
N GLU A 14 10.17 45.55 -2.81
CA GLU A 14 9.66 44.16 -2.76
C GLU A 14 8.20 44.04 -3.23
N SER A 15 7.35 45.01 -2.90
CA SER A 15 5.95 45.02 -3.32
C SER A 15 5.80 45.23 -4.82
N VAL A 16 6.62 46.11 -5.41
CA VAL A 16 6.67 46.31 -6.87
C VAL A 16 7.25 45.08 -7.58
N LYS A 17 8.32 44.45 -7.05
CA LYS A 17 8.86 43.19 -7.59
C LYS A 17 7.83 42.07 -7.62
N ALA A 18 6.89 42.03 -6.68
CA ALA A 18 5.82 41.04 -6.67
C ALA A 18 4.93 41.09 -7.92
N LEU A 19 4.80 42.26 -8.58
CA LEU A 19 4.06 42.40 -9.84
C LEU A 19 4.72 41.66 -11.01
N ARG A 20 6.04 41.36 -10.97
CA ARG A 20 6.70 40.56 -12.01
C ARG A 20 6.29 39.09 -11.95
N GLN A 21 5.92 38.59 -10.77
CA GLN A 21 5.49 37.21 -10.55
C GLN A 21 6.54 36.16 -11.00
N ASP A 22 7.84 36.51 -11.03
CA ASP A 22 8.89 35.67 -11.62
C ASP A 22 8.98 34.30 -10.93
N ALA A 23 8.93 34.25 -9.60
CA ALA A 23 8.96 32.98 -8.85
C ALA A 23 7.78 32.05 -9.20
N LEU A 24 6.59 32.62 -9.46
CA LEU A 24 5.41 31.84 -9.87
C LEU A 24 5.57 31.35 -11.31
N LYS A 25 6.06 32.22 -12.20
CA LYS A 25 6.37 31.90 -13.60
C LYS A 25 7.39 30.76 -13.69
N ASP A 26 8.50 30.85 -12.95
CA ASP A 26 9.57 29.85 -12.94
C ASP A 26 9.07 28.52 -12.35
N SER A 27 8.31 28.57 -11.27
CA SER A 27 7.68 27.39 -10.67
C SER A 27 6.70 26.70 -11.63
N PHE A 28 5.88 27.48 -12.36
CA PHE A 28 4.97 26.96 -13.37
C PHE A 28 5.72 26.31 -14.54
N PHE A 29 6.77 26.95 -15.05
CA PHE A 29 7.57 26.36 -16.12
C PHE A 29 8.44 25.19 -15.69
N ALA A 30 8.65 24.98 -14.40
CA ALA A 30 9.24 23.76 -13.84
C ALA A 30 8.19 22.66 -13.52
N ASN A 31 6.89 22.99 -13.55
CA ASN A 31 5.80 22.05 -13.24
C ASN A 31 5.74 20.92 -14.28
N GLY A 32 5.97 19.67 -13.86
CA GLY A 32 6.12 18.51 -14.75
C GLY A 32 7.54 17.95 -14.88
N ASP A 33 8.55 18.65 -14.34
CA ASP A 33 9.94 18.17 -14.29
C ASP A 33 10.28 17.52 -12.95
N GLY A 34 9.60 17.95 -11.88
CA GLY A 34 9.75 17.38 -10.54
C GLY A 34 9.00 16.06 -10.33
N PRO A 35 9.05 15.50 -9.12
CA PRO A 35 8.36 14.24 -8.77
C PRO A 35 6.83 14.38 -8.72
N TRP A 36 6.32 15.61 -8.61
CA TRP A 36 4.90 15.94 -8.55
C TRP A 36 4.58 17.00 -9.61
N THR A 37 3.45 16.83 -10.28
CA THR A 37 2.88 17.80 -11.21
C THR A 37 1.61 18.37 -10.60
N VAL A 38 1.53 19.70 -10.49
CA VAL A 38 0.30 20.40 -10.12
C VAL A 38 -0.65 20.32 -11.31
N ILE A 39 -1.79 19.69 -11.12
CA ILE A 39 -2.80 19.50 -12.18
C ILE A 39 -4.02 20.41 -11.97
N TYR A 40 -4.22 20.89 -10.74
CA TYR A 40 -5.22 21.88 -10.41
C TYR A 40 -4.75 22.66 -9.20
N ASP A 41 -4.93 23.97 -9.21
CA ASP A 41 -4.76 24.83 -8.04
C ASP A 41 -5.65 26.05 -8.18
N GLU A 42 -6.10 26.58 -7.07
CA GLU A 42 -6.91 27.79 -7.03
C GLU A 42 -6.62 28.56 -5.74
N TRP A 43 -6.33 29.85 -5.89
CA TRP A 43 -6.05 30.71 -4.74
C TRP A 43 -6.70 32.07 -4.91
N SER A 44 -7.13 32.62 -3.79
CA SER A 44 -7.66 33.97 -3.71
C SER A 44 -7.26 34.60 -2.39
N ILE A 45 -6.44 35.65 -2.48
CA ILE A 45 -6.02 36.52 -1.39
C ILE A 45 -6.70 37.86 -1.63
N LYS A 46 -7.75 38.12 -0.84
CA LYS A 46 -8.61 39.29 -1.00
C LYS A 46 -7.80 40.57 -1.10
N GLY A 47 -7.99 41.30 -2.20
CA GLY A 47 -7.32 42.57 -2.43
C GLY A 47 -5.79 42.44 -2.47
N ARG A 48 -5.24 41.32 -2.97
CA ARG A 48 -3.81 41.18 -3.23
C ARG A 48 -3.51 40.30 -4.42
N ALA A 49 -4.06 39.10 -4.47
CA ALA A 49 -3.76 38.16 -5.55
C ALA A 49 -4.91 37.18 -5.75
N ASN A 50 -5.14 36.74 -6.97
CA ASN A 50 -6.01 35.60 -7.26
C ASN A 50 -5.49 34.88 -8.50
N GLY A 51 -5.76 33.60 -8.60
CA GLY A 51 -5.35 32.84 -9.77
C GLY A 51 -5.69 31.38 -9.67
N GLY A 52 -5.33 30.66 -10.71
CA GLY A 52 -5.44 29.22 -10.72
C GLY A 52 -4.56 28.56 -11.76
N GLN A 53 -4.35 27.27 -11.53
CA GLN A 53 -3.71 26.36 -12.47
C GLN A 53 -4.71 25.28 -12.89
N PHE A 54 -4.61 24.85 -14.12
CA PHE A 54 -5.48 23.81 -14.67
C PHE A 54 -4.73 22.97 -15.69
N ILE A 55 -5.14 21.71 -15.85
CA ILE A 55 -4.63 20.80 -16.86
C ILE A 55 -5.74 20.43 -17.84
N ALA A 56 -5.40 20.35 -19.12
CA ALA A 56 -6.17 19.60 -20.10
C ALA A 56 -5.26 18.64 -20.86
N LEU A 57 -5.84 17.56 -21.34
CA LEU A 57 -5.21 16.63 -22.26
C LEU A 57 -5.57 17.08 -23.68
N SER A 58 -4.63 16.97 -24.60
CA SER A 58 -4.81 17.40 -25.99
C SER A 58 -4.26 16.37 -26.96
N GLN A 59 -4.85 16.32 -28.16
CA GLN A 59 -4.33 15.51 -29.25
C GLN A 59 -2.93 16.00 -29.67
N LEU A 60 -2.03 15.10 -30.05
CA LEU A 60 -0.63 15.44 -30.38
C LEU A 60 -0.51 16.44 -31.55
N ASN A 61 -1.45 16.42 -32.49
CA ASN A 61 -1.51 17.35 -33.62
C ASN A 61 -1.96 18.77 -33.24
N MET A 62 -2.41 18.98 -31.99
CA MET A 62 -2.90 20.28 -31.51
C MET A 62 -1.79 21.18 -30.98
N ARG A 63 -0.55 20.69 -30.85
CA ARG A 63 0.60 21.44 -30.32
C ARG A 63 0.75 22.83 -30.94
N GLU A 64 0.72 22.90 -32.27
CA GLU A 64 0.85 24.18 -32.97
C GLU A 64 -0.31 25.13 -32.66
N ARG A 65 -1.55 24.64 -32.59
CA ARG A 65 -2.73 25.45 -32.27
C ARG A 65 -2.67 25.97 -30.84
N VAL A 66 -2.35 25.11 -29.87
CA VAL A 66 -2.23 25.47 -28.45
C VAL A 66 -1.17 26.56 -28.24
N MET A 67 -0.08 26.52 -29.00
CA MET A 67 1.04 27.45 -28.90
C MET A 67 0.85 28.78 -29.66
N ARG A 68 -0.27 29.00 -30.37
CA ARG A 68 -0.51 30.25 -31.13
C ARG A 68 -0.75 31.46 -30.24
N ASP A 69 -1.31 31.25 -29.05
CA ASP A 69 -1.63 32.29 -28.10
C ASP A 69 -1.60 31.75 -26.66
N VAL A 70 -1.64 32.65 -25.69
CA VAL A 70 -1.52 32.36 -24.25
C VAL A 70 -2.89 32.07 -23.58
N GLY A 71 -3.99 32.24 -24.29
CA GLY A 71 -5.35 32.08 -23.78
C GLY A 71 -5.77 30.62 -23.62
N TRP A 72 -6.64 30.31 -22.67
CA TRP A 72 -6.99 28.91 -22.38
C TRP A 72 -7.82 28.28 -23.52
N ASP A 73 -7.43 27.08 -23.94
CA ASP A 73 -8.13 26.32 -24.99
C ASP A 73 -9.38 25.59 -24.46
N ILE A 74 -9.53 25.51 -23.13
CA ILE A 74 -10.63 24.83 -22.43
C ILE A 74 -11.11 25.69 -21.25
N ARG A 75 -12.41 25.66 -20.94
CA ARG A 75 -12.96 26.37 -19.76
C ARG A 75 -13.00 25.48 -18.52
N LYS A 76 -12.82 26.10 -17.35
CA LYS A 76 -13.15 25.44 -16.07
C LYS A 76 -14.63 25.07 -16.05
N GLY A 77 -14.94 23.80 -15.75
CA GLY A 77 -16.30 23.26 -15.75
C GLY A 77 -16.70 22.51 -17.02
N GLU A 78 -15.84 22.48 -18.04
CA GLU A 78 -15.98 21.52 -19.14
C GLU A 78 -15.63 20.09 -18.68
N GLY A 79 -16.03 19.07 -19.46
CA GLY A 79 -15.94 17.66 -19.06
C GLY A 79 -17.19 17.10 -18.38
N ILE A 80 -18.26 17.89 -18.27
CA ILE A 80 -19.56 17.46 -17.77
C ILE A 80 -20.46 17.11 -18.97
N PRO A 81 -21.06 15.91 -19.02
CA PRO A 81 -21.95 15.53 -20.10
C PRO A 81 -23.24 16.36 -20.08
N GLY A 82 -23.77 16.65 -21.26
CA GLY A 82 -24.98 17.44 -21.39
C GLY A 82 -25.53 17.46 -22.82
N PHE A 83 -26.61 18.23 -23.00
CA PHE A 83 -27.18 18.50 -24.31
C PHE A 83 -26.72 19.87 -24.81
N VAL A 84 -26.40 19.95 -26.09
CA VAL A 84 -26.13 21.21 -26.79
C VAL A 84 -27.16 21.37 -27.90
N ASP A 85 -27.83 22.51 -27.91
CA ASP A 85 -28.71 22.95 -28.99
C ASP A 85 -27.95 23.96 -29.83
N ASP A 86 -27.66 23.61 -31.09
CA ASP A 86 -26.99 24.50 -32.04
C ASP A 86 -27.99 25.40 -32.80
N GLY A 87 -29.27 25.36 -32.44
CA GLY A 87 -30.37 26.05 -33.10
C GLY A 87 -31.01 25.25 -34.23
N THR A 88 -30.43 24.11 -34.62
CA THR A 88 -30.99 23.18 -35.62
C THR A 88 -31.25 21.80 -35.05
N GLU A 89 -30.39 21.30 -34.18
CA GLU A 89 -30.51 20.01 -33.54
C GLU A 89 -30.03 20.05 -32.08
N VAL A 90 -30.72 19.27 -31.24
CA VAL A 90 -30.29 19.02 -29.86
C VAL A 90 -29.49 17.72 -29.85
N SER A 91 -28.19 17.82 -29.56
CA SER A 91 -27.29 16.67 -29.50
C SER A 91 -26.74 16.44 -28.10
N TYR A 92 -26.53 15.16 -27.74
CA TYR A 92 -25.88 14.79 -26.48
C TYR A 92 -24.36 14.73 -26.66
N LEU A 93 -23.61 15.42 -25.80
CA LEU A 93 -22.16 15.42 -25.78
C LEU A 93 -21.63 14.98 -24.42
N LYS A 94 -20.58 14.16 -24.43
CA LYS A 94 -19.84 13.80 -23.20
C LYS A 94 -19.06 15.01 -22.65
N SER A 95 -18.56 15.86 -23.54
CA SER A 95 -17.93 17.15 -23.23
C SER A 95 -17.94 18.00 -24.50
N GLY A 96 -18.09 19.31 -24.36
CA GLY A 96 -18.07 20.25 -25.49
C GLY A 96 -16.70 20.40 -26.18
N SER A 97 -15.62 20.03 -25.49
CA SER A 97 -14.23 20.13 -26.00
C SER A 97 -13.70 18.82 -26.62
N LEU A 98 -14.45 17.72 -26.52
CA LEU A 98 -14.04 16.45 -27.13
C LEU A 98 -14.19 16.49 -28.66
N PRO A 99 -13.30 15.84 -29.43
CA PRO A 99 -12.14 15.05 -28.99
C PRO A 99 -10.84 15.86 -28.86
N GLU A 100 -10.88 17.17 -29.11
CA GLU A 100 -9.68 18.03 -29.17
C GLU A 100 -9.00 18.18 -27.80
N PHE A 101 -9.81 18.38 -26.76
CA PHE A 101 -9.35 18.52 -25.38
C PHE A 101 -10.17 17.69 -24.39
N GLU A 102 -9.49 17.13 -23.40
CA GLU A 102 -10.10 16.37 -22.30
C GLU A 102 -9.61 16.90 -20.95
N PRO A 103 -10.49 17.32 -20.02
CA PRO A 103 -10.05 17.71 -18.69
C PRO A 103 -9.62 16.48 -17.86
N LEU A 104 -8.45 16.55 -17.22
CA LEU A 104 -8.05 15.54 -16.24
C LEU A 104 -8.74 15.74 -14.88
N VAL A 105 -9.10 17.01 -14.58
CA VAL A 105 -9.86 17.42 -13.40
C VAL A 105 -11.14 18.11 -13.86
N VAL A 106 -12.29 17.58 -13.46
CA VAL A 106 -13.61 18.14 -13.77
C VAL A 106 -14.13 18.89 -12.54
N VAL A 107 -14.34 20.19 -12.69
CA VAL A 107 -14.96 21.04 -11.65
C VAL A 107 -16.47 20.96 -11.80
N GLN A 108 -17.13 20.22 -10.91
CA GLN A 108 -18.58 20.10 -10.90
C GLN A 108 -19.18 21.20 -10.04
N ASN A 109 -19.83 22.15 -10.70
CA ASN A 109 -20.45 23.32 -10.08
C ASN A 109 -21.88 23.00 -9.60
N PHE A 110 -22.21 23.38 -8.37
CA PHE A 110 -23.57 23.23 -7.80
C PHE A 110 -24.25 24.58 -7.50
N PHE A 111 -23.80 25.65 -8.16
CA PHE A 111 -24.36 27.00 -8.16
C PHE A 111 -24.51 27.59 -6.76
N GLY A 112 -23.61 27.25 -5.84
CA GLY A 112 -23.63 27.71 -4.45
C GLY A 112 -24.70 27.06 -3.57
N VAL A 113 -25.47 26.09 -4.08
CA VAL A 113 -26.42 25.31 -3.26
C VAL A 113 -25.69 24.39 -2.30
N VAL A 114 -24.61 23.76 -2.79
CA VAL A 114 -23.63 23.00 -2.01
C VAL A 114 -22.22 23.30 -2.54
N PRO A 115 -21.15 22.99 -1.79
CA PRO A 115 -19.80 23.16 -2.29
C PRO A 115 -19.55 22.38 -3.58
N ASP A 116 -18.84 23.01 -4.51
CA ASP A 116 -18.38 22.42 -5.77
C ASP A 116 -17.48 21.20 -5.51
N ARG A 117 -17.44 20.28 -6.48
CA ARG A 117 -16.63 19.05 -6.37
C ARG A 117 -15.58 18.98 -7.46
N LEU A 118 -14.34 18.78 -7.05
CA LEU A 118 -13.24 18.42 -7.94
C LEU A 118 -13.25 16.91 -8.17
N ASN A 119 -13.51 16.50 -9.41
CA ASN A 119 -13.54 15.10 -9.81
C ASN A 119 -12.33 14.79 -10.69
N ILE A 120 -11.58 13.76 -10.33
CA ILE A 120 -10.52 13.24 -11.20
C ILE A 120 -11.15 12.37 -12.28
N SER A 121 -10.70 12.56 -13.53
CA SER A 121 -11.15 11.79 -14.70
C SER A 121 -11.24 10.29 -14.39
N GLU A 122 -12.39 9.69 -14.73
CA GLU A 122 -12.65 8.26 -14.54
C GLU A 122 -11.65 7.39 -15.29
N ASP A 123 -11.37 7.73 -16.54
CA ASP A 123 -10.40 7.02 -17.36
C ASP A 123 -9.02 7.00 -16.69
N PHE A 124 -8.60 8.13 -16.11
CA PHE A 124 -7.33 8.19 -15.39
C PHE A 124 -7.35 7.33 -14.13
N ARG A 125 -8.44 7.36 -13.35
CA ARG A 125 -8.57 6.54 -12.14
C ARG A 125 -8.58 5.05 -12.44
N PHE A 126 -9.30 4.63 -13.47
CA PHE A 126 -9.45 3.22 -13.81
C PHE A 126 -8.22 2.66 -14.50
N LEU A 127 -7.70 3.35 -15.51
CA LEU A 127 -6.52 2.87 -16.24
C LEU A 127 -5.30 2.76 -15.32
N MET A 128 -5.14 3.70 -14.39
CA MET A 128 -4.03 3.72 -13.44
C MET A 128 -4.31 3.03 -12.10
N ARG A 129 -5.40 2.24 -11.99
CA ARG A 129 -5.78 1.47 -10.78
C ARG A 129 -5.74 2.31 -9.47
N LEU A 130 -6.33 3.50 -9.51
CA LEU A 130 -6.30 4.44 -8.39
C LEU A 130 -7.44 4.19 -7.41
N TRP A 131 -7.07 3.93 -6.17
CA TRP A 131 -7.98 3.78 -5.03
C TRP A 131 -8.07 5.08 -4.21
N PRO A 132 -9.27 5.66 -4.03
CA PRO A 132 -9.46 6.82 -3.16
C PRO A 132 -9.48 6.40 -1.69
N ASP A 133 -8.59 6.97 -0.88
CA ASP A 133 -8.61 6.77 0.56
C ASP A 133 -9.71 7.63 1.21
N PRO A 134 -10.72 7.02 1.85
CA PRO A 134 -11.84 7.76 2.44
C PRO A 134 -11.42 8.69 3.59
N LYS A 135 -10.25 8.46 4.22
CA LYS A 135 -9.78 9.28 5.34
C LYS A 135 -9.04 10.53 4.88
N SER A 136 -8.05 10.38 4.01
CA SER A 136 -7.22 11.49 3.54
C SER A 136 -7.75 12.21 2.30
N ARG A 137 -8.68 11.59 1.55
CA ARG A 137 -9.12 12.01 0.20
C ARG A 137 -8.03 11.92 -0.87
N ASN A 138 -6.83 11.45 -0.52
CA ASN A 138 -5.78 11.17 -1.49
C ASN A 138 -6.11 9.91 -2.30
N TYR A 139 -5.42 9.75 -3.42
CA TYR A 139 -5.51 8.53 -4.23
C TYR A 139 -4.19 7.77 -4.18
N TYR A 140 -4.31 6.46 -4.09
CA TYR A 140 -3.19 5.53 -4.09
C TYR A 140 -3.26 4.63 -5.32
N GLU A 141 -2.15 4.46 -6.04
CA GLU A 141 -2.00 3.42 -7.05
C GLU A 141 -1.81 2.08 -6.33
N ILE A 142 -2.63 1.09 -6.69
CA ILE A 142 -2.46 -0.29 -6.22
C ILE A 142 -1.49 -0.99 -7.15
N GLN A 143 -0.27 -1.22 -6.67
CA GLN A 143 0.79 -1.91 -7.41
C GLN A 143 0.47 -3.40 -7.58
N GLU A 144 1.15 -4.07 -8.51
CA GLU A 144 1.00 -5.51 -8.71
C GLU A 144 1.37 -6.34 -7.48
N SER A 145 2.28 -5.83 -6.65
CA SER A 145 2.62 -6.45 -5.36
C SER A 145 1.50 -6.39 -4.32
N GLY A 146 0.48 -5.54 -4.52
CA GLY A 146 -0.51 -5.18 -3.51
C GLY A 146 -0.12 -3.95 -2.68
N ASP A 147 1.11 -3.44 -2.85
CA ASP A 147 1.55 -2.21 -2.21
C ASP A 147 0.72 -1.01 -2.67
N LYS A 148 0.50 -0.05 -1.76
CA LYS A 148 -0.25 1.18 -2.02
C LYS A 148 0.70 2.37 -2.13
N GLU A 149 0.83 2.95 -3.31
CA GLU A 149 1.70 4.10 -3.52
C GLU A 149 0.89 5.40 -3.66
N LEU A 150 1.27 6.45 -2.92
CA LEU A 150 0.59 7.75 -3.01
C LEU A 150 0.76 8.33 -4.42
N ALA A 151 -0.36 8.40 -5.15
CA ALA A 151 -0.45 8.75 -6.56
C ALA A 151 -0.96 10.17 -6.78
N ILE A 152 -1.99 10.58 -6.03
CA ILE A 152 -2.57 11.92 -6.06
C ILE A 152 -2.69 12.43 -4.64
N ARG A 153 -2.13 13.60 -4.37
CA ARG A 153 -2.29 14.30 -3.09
C ARG A 153 -3.19 15.52 -3.26
N ILE A 154 -4.14 15.67 -2.34
CA ILE A 154 -5.11 16.77 -2.33
C ILE A 154 -4.89 17.61 -1.07
N SER A 155 -4.53 18.87 -1.25
CA SER A 155 -4.20 19.82 -0.18
C SER A 155 -5.05 21.09 -0.32
N GLY A 156 -6.19 21.14 0.36
CA GLY A 156 -7.20 22.18 0.11
C GLY A 156 -7.78 22.01 -1.29
N GLU A 157 -7.71 23.06 -2.10
CA GLU A 157 -8.10 23.03 -3.51
C GLU A 157 -6.97 22.53 -4.42
N LYS A 158 -5.72 22.48 -3.96
CA LYS A 158 -4.58 22.06 -4.76
C LYS A 158 -4.54 20.55 -4.97
N ILE A 159 -4.39 20.12 -6.21
CA ILE A 159 -4.26 18.71 -6.61
C ILE A 159 -2.93 18.50 -7.32
N GLU A 160 -2.17 17.54 -6.81
CA GLU A 160 -0.88 17.15 -7.37
C GLU A 160 -0.85 15.65 -7.66
N VAL A 161 -0.34 15.30 -8.83
CA VAL A 161 -0.18 13.92 -9.30
C VAL A 161 1.30 13.57 -9.38
N ARG A 162 1.66 12.32 -9.05
CA ARG A 162 3.01 11.80 -9.30
C ARG A 162 3.34 11.93 -10.79
N THR A 163 4.39 12.69 -11.11
CA THR A 163 4.76 12.99 -12.51
C THR A 163 5.01 11.71 -13.33
N ARG A 164 5.60 10.68 -12.72
CA ARG A 164 5.79 9.37 -13.36
C ARG A 164 4.45 8.73 -13.76
N LEU A 165 3.45 8.78 -12.88
CA LEU A 165 2.11 8.24 -13.14
C LEU A 165 1.41 9.02 -14.25
N LEU A 166 1.46 10.35 -14.22
CA LEU A 166 0.91 11.20 -15.28
C LEU A 166 1.55 10.85 -16.63
N LYS A 167 2.88 10.77 -16.71
CA LYS A 167 3.59 10.43 -17.96
C LYS A 167 3.23 9.04 -18.49
N ARG A 168 3.04 8.04 -17.61
CA ARG A 168 2.54 6.70 -18.02
C ARG A 168 1.15 6.77 -18.64
N TYR A 169 0.25 7.55 -18.05
CA TYR A 169 -1.09 7.75 -18.60
C TYR A 169 -1.08 8.50 -19.94
N LEU A 170 -0.30 9.57 -20.06
CA LEU A 170 -0.13 10.31 -21.32
C LEU A 170 0.45 9.40 -22.42
N ALA A 171 1.42 8.55 -22.08
CA ALA A 171 1.97 7.56 -23.00
C ALA A 171 0.91 6.55 -23.46
N ALA A 172 0.10 6.01 -22.55
CA ALA A 172 -0.93 5.04 -22.89
C ALA A 172 -1.99 5.62 -23.84
N ARG A 173 -2.52 6.80 -23.48
CA ARG A 173 -3.56 7.48 -24.24
C ARG A 173 -3.04 8.16 -25.49
N GLN A 174 -1.74 8.40 -25.59
CA GLN A 174 -1.13 9.27 -26.61
C GLN A 174 -1.86 10.62 -26.64
N LEU A 175 -1.84 11.32 -25.51
CA LEU A 175 -2.36 12.68 -25.35
C LEU A 175 -1.30 13.51 -24.65
N ASP A 176 -1.06 14.74 -25.11
CA ASP A 176 -0.18 15.67 -24.41
C ASP A 176 -0.95 16.36 -23.27
N ALA A 177 -0.25 16.69 -22.19
CA ALA A 177 -0.83 17.52 -21.12
C ALA A 177 -0.50 18.99 -21.36
N VAL A 178 -1.53 19.82 -21.52
CA VAL A 178 -1.43 21.27 -21.54
C VAL A 178 -1.71 21.79 -20.14
N LEU A 179 -0.70 22.38 -19.51
CA LEU A 179 -0.79 23.08 -18.25
C LEU A 179 -1.09 24.55 -18.53
N TYR A 180 -2.01 25.12 -17.76
CA TYR A 180 -2.40 26.53 -17.83
C TYR A 180 -2.20 27.19 -16.48
N ILE A 181 -1.82 28.47 -16.49
CA ILE A 181 -1.89 29.34 -15.32
C ILE A 181 -2.50 30.69 -15.71
N ASP A 182 -3.31 31.23 -14.81
CA ASP A 182 -3.82 32.60 -14.86
C ASP A 182 -3.68 33.18 -13.45
N SER A 183 -2.86 34.21 -13.30
CA SER A 183 -2.55 34.81 -12.01
C SER A 183 -2.58 36.34 -12.07
N ASN A 184 -3.43 36.93 -11.23
CA ASN A 184 -3.56 38.35 -11.04
C ASN A 184 -2.94 38.75 -9.71
N VAL A 185 -1.99 39.68 -9.71
CA VAL A 185 -1.40 40.28 -8.50
C VAL A 185 -1.60 41.77 -8.55
N GLY A 186 -2.07 42.37 -7.46
CA GLY A 186 -2.35 43.79 -7.41
C GLY A 186 -1.87 44.44 -6.13
N ILE A 187 -1.27 45.62 -6.29
CA ILE A 187 -0.72 46.45 -5.21
C ILE A 187 -1.22 47.89 -5.37
N ASP A 188 -1.15 48.64 -4.28
CA ASP A 188 -1.31 50.09 -4.34
C ASP A 188 0.01 50.71 -4.84
N TYR A 189 -0.07 51.53 -5.87
CA TYR A 189 1.07 52.13 -6.56
C TYR A 189 0.75 53.54 -7.06
N ASP A 190 1.42 54.53 -6.47
CA ASP A 190 1.21 55.95 -6.74
C ASP A 190 2.08 56.50 -7.90
N GLY A 191 2.95 55.67 -8.50
CA GLY A 191 3.82 56.04 -9.62
C GLY A 191 3.14 56.01 -11.00
N ASP A 192 3.90 56.28 -12.06
CA ASP A 192 3.39 56.22 -13.43
C ASP A 192 3.39 54.78 -13.95
N LEU A 193 2.41 54.41 -14.77
CA LEU A 193 2.42 53.11 -15.48
C LEU A 193 3.63 52.99 -16.41
N ALA A 194 4.13 54.11 -16.94
CA ALA A 194 5.32 54.11 -17.79
C ALA A 194 6.56 53.53 -17.08
N ASP A 195 6.63 53.64 -15.75
CA ASP A 195 7.72 53.11 -14.92
C ASP A 195 7.68 51.58 -14.82
N LEU A 196 6.60 50.94 -15.28
CA LEU A 196 6.38 49.49 -15.28
C LEU A 196 6.28 48.90 -16.70
N ALA A 197 6.64 49.66 -17.73
CA ALA A 197 6.55 49.21 -19.12
C ALA A 197 7.42 47.98 -19.40
N ASP A 198 8.54 47.82 -18.68
CA ASP A 198 9.42 46.64 -18.74
C ASP A 198 8.80 45.38 -18.11
N PHE A 199 7.67 45.52 -17.41
CA PHE A 199 6.94 44.38 -16.86
C PHE A 199 6.01 43.79 -17.93
N GLU A 200 5.62 44.54 -18.96
CA GLU A 200 4.88 43.96 -20.08
C GLU A 200 5.82 43.08 -20.91
N GLU A 201 5.50 41.79 -20.96
CA GLU A 201 6.38 40.79 -21.58
C GLU A 201 5.54 39.68 -22.18
N GLU A 202 5.85 39.29 -23.41
CA GLU A 202 5.25 38.15 -24.07
C GLU A 202 6.35 37.33 -24.74
N ALA A 203 6.31 36.01 -24.55
CA ALA A 203 7.28 35.11 -25.16
C ALA A 203 6.62 33.78 -25.56
N PHE A 204 7.05 33.27 -26.72
CA PHE A 204 6.65 31.98 -27.24
C PHE A 204 7.90 31.17 -27.58
N SER A 205 7.92 29.91 -27.16
CA SER A 205 8.98 28.96 -27.50
C SER A 205 8.35 27.65 -27.95
N PHE A 206 8.41 27.39 -29.25
CA PHE A 206 7.97 26.13 -29.86
C PHE A 206 8.94 24.97 -29.54
N GLU A 207 10.20 25.28 -29.22
CA GLU A 207 11.18 24.26 -28.82
C GLU A 207 10.89 23.71 -27.43
N SER A 208 10.70 24.60 -26.44
CA SER A 208 10.34 24.21 -25.07
C SER A 208 8.85 23.99 -24.84
N LEU A 209 8.00 24.26 -25.85
CA LEU A 209 6.54 24.24 -25.79
C LEU A 209 5.98 25.03 -24.59
N THR A 210 6.48 26.25 -24.44
CA THR A 210 6.07 27.20 -23.40
C THR A 210 5.74 28.54 -24.00
N CYS A 211 4.71 29.18 -23.47
CA CYS A 211 4.40 30.57 -23.80
C CYS A 211 3.87 31.29 -22.56
N PHE A 212 4.09 32.60 -22.48
CA PHE A 212 3.43 33.44 -21.50
C PHE A 212 3.23 34.85 -22.00
N SER A 213 2.26 35.54 -21.40
CA SER A 213 2.14 36.99 -21.43
C SER A 213 1.99 37.52 -20.02
N ARG A 214 2.53 38.71 -19.78
CA ARG A 214 2.31 39.49 -18.57
C ARG A 214 1.84 40.88 -18.98
N ASP A 215 0.61 41.21 -18.60
CA ASP A 215 0.01 42.52 -18.86
C ASP A 215 -0.02 43.35 -17.58
N VAL A 216 0.19 44.66 -17.68
CA VAL A 216 0.01 45.61 -16.56
C VAL A 216 -1.28 46.42 -16.78
N ARG A 217 -2.13 46.54 -15.76
CA ARG A 217 -3.40 47.26 -15.85
C ARG A 217 -3.64 48.08 -14.59
N ARG A 218 -4.09 49.33 -14.76
CA ARG A 218 -4.56 50.17 -13.66
C ARG A 218 -6.05 49.96 -13.44
N ASP A 219 -6.44 49.76 -12.19
CA ASP A 219 -7.84 49.59 -11.81
C ASP A 219 -8.59 50.91 -12.08
N ARG A 220 -9.64 50.85 -12.91
CA ARG A 220 -10.47 52.03 -13.21
C ARG A 220 -11.43 52.37 -12.07
N SER A 221 -11.64 51.45 -11.13
CA SER A 221 -12.60 51.57 -10.03
C SER A 221 -11.97 51.99 -8.70
N GLN A 222 -10.66 51.78 -8.53
CA GLN A 222 -9.90 52.15 -7.33
C GLN A 222 -8.70 53.02 -7.74
N SER A 223 -8.76 54.31 -7.42
CA SER A 223 -7.68 55.25 -7.74
C SER A 223 -6.36 54.81 -7.07
N GLY A 224 -5.32 54.56 -7.85
CA GLY A 224 -3.97 54.24 -7.36
C GLY A 224 -3.62 52.76 -7.31
N ARG A 225 -4.49 51.84 -7.76
CA ARG A 225 -4.20 50.40 -7.73
C ARG A 225 -3.75 49.87 -9.09
N ILE A 226 -2.66 49.11 -9.11
CA ILE A 226 -2.12 48.43 -10.30
C ILE A 226 -2.25 46.93 -10.13
N TRP A 227 -2.57 46.25 -11.22
CA TRP A 227 -2.64 44.80 -11.34
C TRP A 227 -1.71 44.32 -12.46
N THR A 228 -1.04 43.19 -12.24
CA THR A 228 -0.45 42.41 -13.33
C THR A 228 -1.17 41.09 -13.48
N ARG A 229 -1.42 40.70 -14.73
CA ARG A 229 -1.96 39.38 -15.08
C ARG A 229 -0.89 38.59 -15.80
N LEU A 230 -0.50 37.44 -15.24
CA LEU A 230 0.35 36.44 -15.86
C LEU A 230 -0.54 35.33 -16.43
N LEU A 231 -0.50 35.15 -17.75
CA LEU A 231 -1.05 34.00 -18.45
C LEU A 231 0.10 33.17 -18.98
N ALA A 232 0.11 31.86 -18.75
CA ALA A 232 1.11 30.99 -19.35
C ALA A 232 0.57 29.60 -19.66
N LYS A 233 1.20 28.97 -20.67
CA LYS A 233 1.00 27.57 -21.02
C LYS A 233 2.31 26.80 -21.03
N ARG A 234 2.22 25.52 -20.71
CA ARG A 234 3.30 24.55 -20.90
C ARG A 234 2.70 23.24 -21.42
N ILE A 235 3.29 22.67 -22.47
CA ILE A 235 2.89 21.34 -22.96
C ILE A 235 3.90 20.30 -22.48
N LEU A 236 3.42 19.31 -21.74
CA LEU A 236 4.14 18.08 -21.43
C LEU A 236 3.82 17.04 -22.49
N LYS A 237 4.81 16.68 -23.29
CA LYS A 237 4.65 15.70 -24.37
C LYS A 237 4.32 14.31 -23.81
N ALA A 238 3.39 13.62 -24.45
CA ALA A 238 3.22 12.19 -24.28
C ALA A 238 4.55 11.47 -24.62
N PRO A 239 5.08 10.64 -23.72
CA PRO A 239 6.13 9.71 -24.09
C PRO A 239 5.65 8.72 -25.17
N PRO A 240 6.58 7.98 -25.81
CA PRO A 240 6.22 6.83 -26.64
C PRO A 240 5.32 5.86 -25.88
N ARG A 241 4.37 5.22 -26.59
CA ARG A 241 3.32 4.39 -25.96
C ARG A 241 3.91 3.24 -25.16
N GLU A 242 5.05 2.71 -25.59
CA GLU A 242 5.81 1.62 -24.95
C GLU A 242 6.31 1.99 -23.54
N LYS A 243 6.37 3.29 -23.21
CA LYS A 243 6.80 3.75 -21.88
C LYS A 243 5.66 3.82 -20.87
N CYS A 244 4.46 3.35 -21.20
CA CYS A 244 3.32 3.36 -20.28
C CYS A 244 3.45 2.30 -19.15
N GLY A 245 4.19 1.22 -19.39
CA GLY A 245 4.32 0.11 -18.43
C GLY A 245 2.97 -0.53 -18.11
N MET A 246 2.22 -0.85 -19.16
CA MET A 246 0.94 -1.58 -19.13
C MET A 246 0.90 -2.50 -20.35
N TRP A 247 0.23 -3.64 -20.23
CA TRP A 247 0.11 -4.62 -21.30
C TRP A 247 -0.23 -4.01 -22.67
N PRO A 248 0.47 -4.41 -23.76
CA PRO A 248 1.53 -5.43 -23.83
C PRO A 248 2.97 -4.92 -23.56
N TRP A 249 3.12 -3.69 -23.05
CA TRP A 249 4.43 -3.05 -22.82
C TRP A 249 4.92 -3.16 -21.38
N ASP A 250 4.35 -4.08 -20.61
CA ASP A 250 4.77 -4.49 -19.26
C ASP A 250 5.52 -5.83 -19.26
N GLU A 251 5.85 -6.37 -20.45
CA GLU A 251 6.70 -7.56 -20.57
C GLU A 251 8.09 -7.32 -19.97
N ILE A 252 8.53 -8.28 -19.15
CA ILE A 252 9.82 -8.24 -18.49
C ILE A 252 10.88 -8.78 -19.45
N GLU A 253 11.90 -7.99 -19.75
CA GLU A 253 13.02 -8.45 -20.57
C GLU A 253 13.75 -9.63 -19.88
N LEU A 254 14.20 -10.63 -20.65
CA LEU A 254 14.83 -11.83 -20.10
C LEU A 254 16.03 -11.53 -19.17
N GLY A 255 16.77 -10.44 -19.45
CA GLY A 255 17.91 -9.99 -18.63
C GLY A 255 17.53 -9.32 -17.31
N GLU A 256 16.27 -8.96 -17.09
CA GLU A 256 15.79 -8.37 -15.84
C GLU A 256 15.43 -9.44 -14.79
N TYR A 257 15.24 -10.70 -15.20
CA TYR A 257 14.99 -11.81 -14.28
C TYR A 257 16.24 -12.11 -13.46
N PRO A 258 16.18 -12.00 -12.12
CA PRO A 258 17.33 -12.27 -11.29
C PRO A 258 17.65 -13.76 -11.26
N GLU A 259 18.93 -14.04 -11.03
CA GLU A 259 19.40 -15.39 -10.75
C GLU A 259 19.33 -15.70 -9.25
N PHE A 260 19.03 -16.96 -8.96
CA PHE A 260 19.00 -17.55 -7.63
C PHE A 260 19.91 -18.77 -7.57
N ILE A 261 20.49 -19.00 -6.39
CA ILE A 261 21.29 -20.17 -6.07
C ILE A 261 20.38 -21.41 -6.10
N ILE A 262 20.75 -22.38 -6.94
CA ILE A 262 20.04 -23.65 -7.15
C ILE A 262 20.84 -24.85 -6.65
N GLY A 263 22.11 -24.66 -6.28
CA GLY A 263 23.03 -25.73 -5.91
C GLY A 263 24.43 -25.23 -5.61
N GLU A 264 25.32 -26.16 -5.34
CA GLU A 264 26.76 -25.93 -5.19
C GLU A 264 27.51 -26.86 -6.16
N ASN A 265 28.61 -26.38 -6.72
CA ASN A 265 29.47 -27.18 -7.58
C ASN A 265 30.40 -28.08 -6.76
N GLU A 266 31.26 -28.86 -7.43
CA GLU A 266 32.23 -29.76 -6.80
C GLU A 266 33.26 -29.04 -5.89
N PHE A 267 33.39 -27.73 -6.02
CA PHE A 267 34.25 -26.88 -5.20
C PHE A 267 33.49 -26.12 -4.09
N ALA A 268 32.23 -26.48 -3.83
CA ALA A 268 31.33 -25.80 -2.90
C ALA A 268 31.07 -24.32 -3.24
N GLU A 269 31.16 -23.95 -4.52
CA GLU A 269 30.77 -22.62 -5.00
C GLU A 269 29.31 -22.64 -5.45
N ALA A 270 28.58 -21.58 -5.10
CA ALA A 270 27.17 -21.45 -5.42
C ALA A 270 26.92 -21.41 -6.95
N VAL A 271 26.08 -22.31 -7.43
CA VAL A 271 25.58 -22.33 -8.81
C VAL A 271 24.25 -21.60 -8.83
N SER A 272 24.15 -20.56 -9.67
CA SER A 272 22.93 -19.76 -9.82
C SER A 272 22.32 -19.90 -11.20
N TRP A 273 21.01 -19.70 -11.29
CA TRP A 273 20.28 -19.68 -12.56
C TRP A 273 19.12 -18.69 -12.52
N THR A 274 18.74 -18.16 -13.68
CA THR A 274 17.62 -17.21 -13.82
C THR A 274 16.27 -17.85 -13.43
N CYS A 275 15.40 -17.09 -12.77
CA CYS A 275 14.03 -17.52 -12.49
C CYS A 275 13.07 -17.37 -13.68
N SER A 276 13.53 -16.89 -14.84
CA SER A 276 12.68 -16.69 -16.03
C SER A 276 12.07 -18.00 -16.53
N PRO A 277 10.73 -18.16 -16.54
CA PRO A 277 10.08 -19.37 -17.06
C PRO A 277 10.44 -19.71 -18.51
N GLU A 278 10.80 -18.69 -19.31
CA GLU A 278 11.20 -18.85 -20.70
C GLU A 278 12.58 -19.48 -20.87
N SER A 279 13.43 -19.36 -19.85
CA SER A 279 14.80 -19.88 -19.83
C SER A 279 14.94 -21.23 -19.09
N LEU A 280 13.82 -21.81 -18.64
CA LEU A 280 13.79 -23.05 -17.85
C LEU A 280 13.35 -24.26 -18.67
N ARG A 281 13.78 -25.44 -18.24
CA ARG A 281 13.31 -26.71 -18.78
C ARG A 281 11.93 -27.05 -18.27
N ASN A 282 11.09 -27.64 -19.13
CA ASN A 282 9.79 -28.17 -18.73
C ASN A 282 9.59 -29.61 -19.22
N TYR A 283 8.49 -30.25 -18.79
CA TYR A 283 8.12 -31.59 -19.23
C TYR A 283 7.72 -31.69 -20.72
N TYR A 284 7.61 -30.56 -21.42
CA TYR A 284 7.21 -30.48 -22.83
C TYR A 284 8.39 -30.29 -23.80
N GLY A 285 9.64 -30.45 -23.32
CA GLY A 285 10.85 -30.42 -24.14
C GLY A 285 11.46 -29.04 -24.36
N LYS A 286 11.00 -28.00 -23.65
CA LYS A 286 11.63 -26.68 -23.67
C LYS A 286 13.00 -26.74 -22.99
N ASN A 287 14.02 -26.06 -23.54
CA ASN A 287 15.36 -25.89 -22.98
C ASN A 287 15.93 -27.15 -22.28
N PRO A 288 16.22 -28.24 -23.01
CA PRO A 288 16.55 -29.55 -22.41
C PRO A 288 17.78 -29.53 -21.50
N ASP A 289 18.73 -28.63 -21.76
CA ASP A 289 19.99 -28.49 -21.02
C ASP A 289 19.89 -27.52 -19.82
N ALA A 290 18.76 -26.82 -19.64
CA ALA A 290 18.54 -25.91 -18.53
C ALA A 290 18.03 -26.63 -17.27
N PRO A 291 18.18 -26.03 -16.08
CA PRO A 291 17.49 -26.47 -14.87
C PRO A 291 15.98 -26.60 -15.08
N HIS A 292 15.37 -27.57 -14.39
CA HIS A 292 13.93 -27.79 -14.48
C HIS A 292 13.16 -26.62 -13.84
N TYR A 293 11.96 -26.33 -14.34
CA TYR A 293 11.04 -25.35 -13.77
C TYR A 293 10.83 -25.55 -12.26
N TYR A 294 10.66 -26.81 -11.86
CA TYR A 294 10.48 -27.24 -10.46
C TYR A 294 11.79 -27.44 -9.69
N THR A 295 12.92 -26.90 -10.15
CA THR A 295 14.15 -26.89 -9.35
C THR A 295 13.86 -26.11 -8.05
N PRO A 296 14.01 -26.72 -6.86
CA PRO A 296 13.72 -26.04 -5.61
C PRO A 296 14.82 -25.00 -5.30
N VAL A 297 14.39 -23.80 -4.97
CA VAL A 297 15.24 -22.70 -4.51
C VAL A 297 14.96 -22.47 -3.04
N TYR A 298 16.02 -22.40 -2.23
CA TYR A 298 15.90 -22.31 -0.77
C TYR A 298 16.14 -20.89 -0.26
N PHE A 299 15.41 -20.54 0.79
CA PHE A 299 15.43 -19.25 1.44
C PHE A 299 15.48 -19.42 2.96
N LYS A 300 16.09 -18.47 3.65
CA LYS A 300 15.94 -18.39 5.11
C LYS A 300 14.48 -18.05 5.47
N PRO A 301 13.90 -18.58 6.57
CA PRO A 301 12.51 -18.34 6.96
C PRO A 301 12.13 -16.85 7.09
N GLU A 302 13.10 -15.99 7.38
CA GLU A 302 12.94 -14.54 7.47
C GLU A 302 12.42 -13.90 6.18
N VAL A 303 12.53 -14.58 5.02
CA VAL A 303 11.89 -14.14 3.77
C VAL A 303 10.38 -13.95 3.93
N LEU A 304 9.73 -14.71 4.82
CA LEU A 304 8.29 -14.64 5.05
C LEU A 304 7.88 -13.51 6.01
N LYS A 305 8.82 -12.94 6.76
CA LYS A 305 8.55 -11.96 7.82
C LYS A 305 7.70 -10.79 7.35
N ARG A 306 8.07 -10.20 6.21
CA ARG A 306 7.35 -9.06 5.61
C ARG A 306 5.88 -9.39 5.36
N TYR A 307 5.57 -10.61 4.94
CA TYR A 307 4.20 -11.03 4.61
C TYR A 307 3.38 -11.38 5.85
N TYR A 308 4.00 -11.80 6.95
CA TYR A 308 3.31 -11.94 8.24
C TYR A 308 2.94 -10.58 8.85
N GLU A 309 3.69 -9.52 8.53
CA GLU A 309 3.47 -8.16 9.04
C GLU A 309 2.50 -7.34 8.17
N ASP A 310 2.16 -7.82 6.97
CA ASP A 310 1.26 -7.16 6.05
C ASP A 310 -0.17 -7.72 6.18
N ASP A 311 -1.12 -6.88 6.62
CA ASP A 311 -2.53 -7.26 6.76
C ASP A 311 -3.21 -7.63 5.41
N GLY A 312 -2.61 -7.26 4.27
CA GLY A 312 -3.07 -7.66 2.94
C GLY A 312 -2.59 -9.04 2.50
N CYS A 313 -1.63 -9.63 3.21
CA CYS A 313 -1.04 -10.92 2.86
C CYS A 313 -1.38 -12.01 3.88
N GLU A 314 -1.29 -13.25 3.42
CA GLU A 314 -1.55 -14.43 4.24
C GLU A 314 -0.56 -15.54 3.87
N VAL A 315 0.13 -16.05 4.89
CA VAL A 315 1.00 -17.23 4.79
C VAL A 315 0.25 -18.42 5.38
N ARG A 316 -0.01 -19.42 4.55
CA ARG A 316 -0.68 -20.68 4.91
C ARG A 316 0.27 -21.85 4.75
N ASP A 317 -0.20 -23.03 5.13
CA ASP A 317 0.46 -24.29 4.81
C ASP A 317 0.59 -24.46 3.29
N GLY A 318 1.81 -24.34 2.78
CA GLY A 318 2.10 -24.56 1.36
C GLY A 318 1.84 -23.37 0.41
N TYR A 319 1.41 -22.21 0.92
CA TYR A 319 1.00 -21.09 0.04
C TYR A 319 1.19 -19.71 0.69
N LEU A 320 1.69 -18.76 -0.09
CA LEU A 320 1.71 -17.34 0.23
C LEU A 320 0.79 -16.60 -0.75
N SER A 321 -0.07 -15.72 -0.25
CA SER A 321 -0.93 -14.87 -1.08
C SER A 321 -1.01 -13.45 -0.55
N CYS A 322 -1.18 -12.47 -1.44
CA CYS A 322 -1.55 -11.10 -1.07
C CYS A 322 -2.88 -10.74 -1.75
N GLY A 323 -3.95 -10.71 -0.95
CA GLY A 323 -5.32 -10.69 -1.42
C GLY A 323 -5.61 -11.78 -2.45
N ASN A 324 -6.41 -11.45 -3.46
CA ASN A 324 -6.59 -12.27 -4.66
C ASN A 324 -5.74 -11.75 -5.84
N GLN A 325 -4.74 -10.93 -5.56
CA GLN A 325 -3.97 -10.24 -6.59
C GLN A 325 -2.83 -11.11 -7.12
N TRP A 326 -2.09 -11.74 -6.22
CA TRP A 326 -1.07 -12.73 -6.56
C TRP A 326 -0.89 -13.72 -5.40
N GLY A 327 -0.29 -14.87 -5.72
CA GLY A 327 0.10 -15.85 -4.72
C GLY A 327 0.99 -16.92 -5.33
N VAL A 328 1.84 -17.51 -4.49
CA VAL A 328 2.88 -18.46 -4.88
C VAL A 328 2.85 -19.68 -3.97
N SER A 329 3.00 -20.86 -4.57
CA SER A 329 3.20 -22.10 -3.83
C SER A 329 4.58 -22.10 -3.18
N ILE A 330 4.62 -22.39 -1.88
CA ILE A 330 5.84 -22.42 -1.09
C ILE A 330 5.91 -23.75 -0.31
N ASP A 331 7.10 -24.21 0.03
CA ASP A 331 7.31 -25.22 1.05
C ASP A 331 7.79 -24.52 2.32
N ASN A 332 6.91 -24.41 3.30
CA ASN A 332 7.17 -23.93 4.65
C ASN A 332 6.93 -25.04 5.70
N GLY A 333 7.07 -26.30 5.30
CA GLY A 333 6.98 -27.45 6.21
C GLY A 333 8.18 -27.54 7.16
N CYS A 334 9.36 -27.11 6.71
CA CYS A 334 10.57 -27.07 7.51
C CYS A 334 10.70 -25.72 8.25
N LEU A 335 11.26 -25.75 9.47
CA LEU A 335 11.49 -24.53 10.26
C LEU A 335 12.83 -23.86 9.96
N SER A 336 13.75 -24.52 9.24
CA SER A 336 15.07 -23.98 8.91
C SER A 336 15.14 -23.32 7.54
N TYR A 337 14.18 -23.58 6.66
CA TYR A 337 14.12 -22.99 5.32
C TYR A 337 12.70 -22.83 4.82
N VAL A 338 12.56 -22.02 3.79
CA VAL A 338 11.40 -21.98 2.89
C VAL A 338 11.88 -22.30 1.49
N SER A 339 11.18 -23.14 0.73
CA SER A 339 11.54 -23.42 -0.67
C SER A 339 10.44 -23.06 -1.65
N VAL A 340 10.83 -22.68 -2.87
CA VAL A 340 9.91 -22.30 -3.97
C VAL A 340 10.48 -22.86 -5.27
N SER A 341 9.63 -23.29 -6.19
CA SER A 341 10.07 -23.66 -7.54
C SER A 341 10.72 -22.47 -8.23
N LEU A 342 11.88 -22.67 -8.87
CA LEU A 342 12.60 -21.61 -9.57
C LEU A 342 11.72 -20.84 -10.58
N GLY A 343 10.87 -21.54 -11.33
CA GLY A 343 9.96 -20.92 -12.28
C GLY A 343 8.77 -20.19 -11.65
N ASP A 344 8.29 -20.65 -10.49
CA ASP A 344 7.19 -19.98 -9.77
C ASP A 344 7.67 -18.64 -9.18
N ILE A 345 8.96 -18.50 -8.85
CA ILE A 345 9.55 -17.20 -8.46
C ILE A 345 9.42 -16.18 -9.59
N GLY A 346 9.78 -16.55 -10.82
CA GLY A 346 9.71 -15.63 -11.96
C GLY A 346 8.29 -15.38 -12.47
N ARG A 347 7.36 -16.30 -12.23
CA ARG A 347 5.98 -16.22 -12.71
C ARG A 347 5.03 -15.54 -11.71
N ASP A 348 5.10 -15.93 -10.45
CA ASP A 348 4.04 -15.65 -9.47
C ASP A 348 4.45 -14.59 -8.43
N ILE A 349 5.75 -14.43 -8.17
CA ILE A 349 6.25 -13.43 -7.23
C ILE A 349 6.43 -12.09 -7.97
N PRO A 350 5.82 -10.98 -7.49
CA PRO A 350 5.95 -9.67 -8.11
C PRO A 350 7.41 -9.24 -8.28
N GLN A 351 7.73 -8.58 -9.40
CA GLN A 351 9.09 -8.10 -9.72
C GLN A 351 9.69 -7.25 -8.60
N SER A 352 8.89 -6.38 -7.98
CA SER A 352 9.31 -5.52 -6.88
C SER A 352 9.77 -6.29 -5.64
N HIS A 353 9.38 -7.57 -5.51
CA HIS A 353 9.75 -8.43 -4.40
C HIS A 353 10.96 -9.32 -4.69
N TRP A 354 11.43 -9.46 -5.93
CA TRP A 354 12.53 -10.37 -6.24
C TRP A 354 13.82 -10.06 -5.50
N ASN A 355 14.17 -8.78 -5.31
CA ASN A 355 15.34 -8.38 -4.52
C ASN A 355 15.23 -8.79 -3.04
N HIS A 356 14.01 -8.74 -2.49
CA HIS A 356 13.74 -9.22 -1.14
C HIS A 356 14.00 -10.72 -1.07
N TRP A 357 13.41 -11.52 -1.96
CA TRP A 357 13.64 -12.97 -2.01
C TRP A 357 15.12 -13.30 -2.23
N LYS A 358 15.80 -12.61 -3.15
CA LYS A 358 17.22 -12.80 -3.44
C LYS A 358 18.11 -12.55 -2.23
N ALA A 359 17.78 -11.57 -1.39
CA ALA A 359 18.53 -11.28 -0.16
C ALA A 359 18.48 -12.41 0.88
N TYR A 360 17.46 -13.28 0.83
CA TYR A 360 17.31 -14.42 1.73
C TYR A 360 17.65 -15.77 1.07
N ASN A 361 18.04 -15.77 -0.20
CA ASN A 361 18.39 -16.98 -0.93
C ASN A 361 19.66 -17.62 -0.35
N ILE A 362 19.60 -18.93 -0.14
CA ILE A 362 20.68 -19.75 0.40
C ILE A 362 20.92 -20.96 -0.51
N ALA A 363 22.12 -21.53 -0.42
CA ALA A 363 22.40 -22.81 -1.05
C ALA A 363 21.45 -23.90 -0.49
N PRO A 364 21.15 -24.95 -1.27
CA PRO A 364 20.35 -26.07 -0.78
C PRO A 364 20.95 -26.67 0.49
N ILE A 365 20.19 -26.63 1.58
CA ILE A 365 20.60 -27.20 2.88
C ILE A 365 20.00 -28.59 3.14
N GLY A 366 19.23 -29.11 2.19
CA GLY A 366 18.57 -30.41 2.25
C GLY A 366 17.63 -30.62 1.09
N ASP A 367 16.85 -31.71 1.17
CA ASP A 367 15.75 -31.98 0.25
C ASP A 367 14.49 -31.19 0.64
N MET A 368 13.57 -31.02 -0.33
CA MET A 368 12.21 -30.53 -0.06
C MET A 368 11.51 -31.41 0.98
N SER A 369 10.54 -30.86 1.71
CA SER A 369 9.75 -31.65 2.65
C SER A 369 9.00 -32.79 1.94
N GLU A 370 8.83 -33.93 2.62
CA GLU A 370 8.09 -35.07 2.09
C GLU A 370 6.66 -34.64 1.69
N GLU A 371 6.05 -33.79 2.50
CA GLU A 371 4.74 -33.20 2.25
C GLU A 371 4.73 -32.34 0.99
N ALA A 372 5.70 -31.46 0.80
CA ALA A 372 5.82 -30.64 -0.40
C ALA A 372 6.04 -31.50 -1.66
N ILE A 373 6.85 -32.56 -1.58
CA ILE A 373 7.04 -33.49 -2.70
C ILE A 373 5.71 -34.18 -3.07
N ARG A 374 4.98 -34.67 -2.07
CA ARG A 374 3.69 -35.37 -2.25
C ARG A 374 2.61 -34.46 -2.80
N CYS A 375 2.53 -33.22 -2.33
CA CYS A 375 1.59 -32.23 -2.84
C CYS A 375 1.96 -31.79 -4.26
N SER A 376 3.21 -31.40 -4.51
CA SER A 376 3.63 -30.74 -5.76
C SER A 376 3.84 -31.70 -6.92
N PHE A 377 4.30 -32.93 -6.69
CA PHE A 377 4.61 -33.88 -7.77
C PHE A 377 3.62 -35.03 -7.88
N PHE A 378 2.97 -35.41 -6.77
CA PHE A 378 2.04 -36.56 -6.74
C PHE A 378 0.57 -36.16 -6.57
N ASN A 379 0.27 -34.86 -6.41
CA ASN A 379 -1.07 -34.34 -6.16
C ASN A 379 -1.78 -35.03 -4.97
N GLN A 380 -1.01 -35.40 -3.95
CA GLN A 380 -1.52 -36.02 -2.73
C GLN A 380 -1.64 -34.96 -1.64
N SER A 381 -2.85 -34.73 -1.15
CA SER A 381 -3.06 -33.82 -0.02
C SER A 381 -2.54 -34.46 1.28
N VAL A 382 -1.41 -33.96 1.78
CA VAL A 382 -0.81 -34.38 3.05
C VAL A 382 -0.85 -33.20 4.03
N LYS A 383 -1.14 -33.48 5.31
CA LYS A 383 -1.13 -32.44 6.35
C LYS A 383 0.31 -32.17 6.77
N SER A 384 0.69 -30.90 6.88
CA SER A 384 2.01 -30.52 7.38
C SER A 384 2.26 -30.97 8.82
N ARG A 385 3.51 -31.38 9.05
CA ARG A 385 4.09 -31.69 10.37
C ARG A 385 4.64 -30.45 11.08
N ASN A 386 4.63 -29.28 10.43
CA ASN A 386 5.04 -28.04 11.05
C ASN A 386 4.15 -27.75 12.29
N PRO A 387 4.74 -27.56 13.50
CA PRO A 387 3.96 -27.33 14.72
C PRO A 387 2.99 -26.15 14.63
N GLU A 388 3.34 -25.10 13.88
CA GLU A 388 2.45 -23.96 13.62
C GLU A 388 1.18 -24.39 12.87
N HIS A 389 1.35 -25.16 11.79
CA HIS A 389 0.23 -25.60 10.95
C HIS A 389 -0.67 -26.57 11.71
N ILE A 390 -0.06 -27.43 12.55
CA ILE A 390 -0.80 -28.32 13.45
C ILE A 390 -1.61 -27.50 14.45
N PHE A 391 -0.99 -26.54 15.15
CA PHE A 391 -1.64 -25.67 16.12
C PHE A 391 -2.84 -24.93 15.51
N LYS A 392 -2.63 -24.22 14.39
CA LYS A 392 -3.68 -23.43 13.71
C LYS A 392 -4.87 -24.31 13.31
N ARG A 393 -4.60 -25.50 12.77
CA ARG A 393 -5.64 -26.47 12.40
C ARG A 393 -6.38 -27.01 13.63
N VAL A 394 -5.67 -27.40 14.67
CA VAL A 394 -6.27 -27.89 15.92
C VAL A 394 -7.13 -26.81 16.56
N TYR A 395 -6.63 -25.57 16.65
CA TYR A 395 -7.36 -24.42 17.16
C TYR A 395 -8.68 -24.19 16.40
N ALA A 396 -8.64 -24.18 15.06
CA ALA A 396 -9.84 -24.04 14.23
C ALA A 396 -10.86 -25.16 14.54
N THR A 397 -10.42 -26.42 14.55
CA THR A 397 -11.33 -27.55 14.81
C THR A 397 -11.85 -27.58 16.25
N LEU A 398 -11.08 -27.09 17.24
CA LEU A 398 -11.57 -26.95 18.62
C LEU A 398 -12.75 -25.98 18.66
N GLN A 399 -12.66 -24.85 17.97
CA GLN A 399 -13.75 -23.87 18.01
C GLN A 399 -15.06 -24.44 17.43
N GLU A 400 -14.96 -25.22 16.35
CA GLU A 400 -16.10 -25.92 15.75
C GLU A 400 -16.71 -26.96 16.69
N GLU A 401 -15.88 -27.83 17.28
CA GLU A 401 -16.37 -28.87 18.21
C GLU A 401 -16.90 -28.30 19.53
N TRP A 402 -16.28 -27.23 20.04
CA TRP A 402 -16.76 -26.55 21.23
C TRP A 402 -18.11 -25.89 20.99
N GLU A 403 -18.30 -25.25 19.83
CA GLU A 403 -19.59 -24.66 19.47
C GLU A 403 -20.69 -25.70 19.29
N LYS A 404 -20.37 -26.87 18.72
CA LYS A 404 -21.31 -28.01 18.67
C LYS A 404 -21.69 -28.52 20.06
N GLY A 405 -20.72 -28.66 20.96
CA GLY A 405 -20.96 -29.23 22.29
C GLY A 405 -21.66 -28.29 23.26
N TRP A 406 -21.34 -26.99 23.20
CA TRP A 406 -21.80 -26.01 24.19
C TRP A 406 -22.74 -24.94 23.62
N GLY A 407 -22.91 -24.86 22.29
CA GLY A 407 -23.74 -23.86 21.61
C GLY A 407 -23.09 -22.48 21.47
N TRP A 408 -21.79 -22.35 21.74
CA TRP A 408 -21.01 -21.11 21.61
C TRP A 408 -19.52 -21.42 21.48
N ARG A 409 -18.72 -20.51 20.91
CA ARG A 409 -17.26 -20.71 20.73
C ARG A 409 -16.46 -20.39 21.99
N LEU A 410 -15.53 -21.26 22.37
CA LEU A 410 -14.60 -21.05 23.49
C LEU A 410 -13.85 -19.72 23.37
N HIS A 411 -13.33 -19.43 22.18
CA HIS A 411 -12.73 -18.16 21.82
C HIS A 411 -13.66 -17.37 20.91
N ARG A 412 -13.85 -16.09 21.23
CA ARG A 412 -14.59 -15.13 20.41
C ARG A 412 -13.93 -15.01 19.04
N LYS A 413 -14.73 -14.68 18.02
CA LYS A 413 -14.16 -14.26 16.73
C LYS A 413 -13.33 -13.00 16.97
N ALA A 414 -12.12 -12.99 16.46
CA ALA A 414 -11.27 -11.82 16.53
C ALA A 414 -11.83 -10.74 15.59
N GLU A 415 -11.95 -9.51 16.07
CA GLU A 415 -12.55 -8.38 15.36
C GLU A 415 -11.68 -7.14 15.52
N GLY A 416 -11.84 -6.15 14.64
CA GLY A 416 -11.05 -4.92 14.67
C GLY A 416 -9.55 -5.21 14.50
N LEU A 417 -8.73 -4.69 15.42
CA LEU A 417 -7.26 -4.84 15.39
C LEU A 417 -6.79 -6.31 15.53
N ASP A 418 -7.63 -7.18 16.09
CA ASP A 418 -7.28 -8.58 16.34
C ASP A 418 -7.68 -9.52 15.20
N ALA A 419 -8.43 -9.06 14.19
CA ALA A 419 -9.02 -9.91 13.14
C ALA A 419 -8.00 -10.83 12.44
N GLY A 420 -6.74 -10.38 12.29
CA GLY A 420 -5.64 -11.14 11.69
C GLY A 420 -4.70 -11.85 12.68
N VAL A 421 -4.97 -11.84 13.99
CA VAL A 421 -3.98 -12.30 15.00
C VAL A 421 -3.58 -13.77 14.85
N LEU A 422 -4.52 -14.64 14.49
CA LEU A 422 -4.22 -16.06 14.25
C LEU A 422 -3.39 -16.25 12.97
N ALA A 423 -3.61 -15.43 11.94
CA ALA A 423 -2.82 -15.48 10.72
C ALA A 423 -1.38 -15.01 10.97
N ARG A 424 -1.22 -13.93 11.74
CA ARG A 424 0.08 -13.37 12.14
C ARG A 424 0.87 -14.25 13.12
N LEU A 425 0.20 -15.06 13.93
CA LEU A 425 0.87 -16.00 14.84
C LEU A 425 1.66 -17.01 14.02
N HIS A 426 2.98 -17.05 14.22
CA HIS A 426 3.87 -18.01 13.58
C HIS A 426 5.01 -18.40 14.50
N ILE A 427 5.75 -19.47 14.16
CA ILE A 427 6.97 -19.82 14.89
C ILE A 427 8.04 -18.76 14.58
N PRO A 428 8.79 -18.23 15.57
CA PRO A 428 9.80 -17.19 15.33
C PRO A 428 10.76 -17.52 14.18
N VAL A 429 10.72 -16.68 13.13
CA VAL A 429 11.55 -16.84 11.91
C VAL A 429 13.03 -16.57 12.15
N ASN A 430 13.42 -16.03 13.32
CA ASN A 430 14.80 -15.86 13.77
C ASN A 430 14.88 -15.82 15.31
N GLU A 431 16.10 -15.76 15.84
CA GLU A 431 16.39 -15.69 17.28
C GLU A 431 16.39 -14.26 17.85
N SER A 432 15.70 -13.31 17.21
CA SER A 432 15.61 -11.96 17.76
C SER A 432 14.57 -11.90 18.88
N GLU A 433 14.90 -11.17 19.95
CA GLU A 433 13.98 -10.98 21.07
C GLU A 433 12.68 -10.27 20.63
N ALA A 434 12.77 -9.38 19.63
CA ALA A 434 11.61 -8.69 19.07
C ALA A 434 10.61 -9.68 18.44
N GLU A 435 11.10 -10.66 17.67
CA GLU A 435 10.28 -11.69 17.06
C GLU A 435 9.62 -12.57 18.13
N PHE A 436 10.41 -13.07 19.09
CA PHE A 436 9.91 -13.89 20.18
C PHE A 436 8.80 -13.20 20.99
N ARG A 437 8.97 -11.91 21.30
CA ARG A 437 7.96 -11.12 22.01
C ARG A 437 6.70 -10.92 21.19
N ALA A 438 6.82 -10.64 19.90
CA ALA A 438 5.67 -10.48 19.00
C ALA A 438 4.84 -11.77 18.96
N GLN A 439 5.49 -12.92 18.80
CA GLN A 439 4.79 -14.21 18.76
C GLN A 439 4.23 -14.64 20.12
N SER A 440 4.92 -14.33 21.22
CA SER A 440 4.40 -14.51 22.59
C SER A 440 3.14 -13.69 22.84
N LEU A 441 3.09 -12.45 22.35
CA LEU A 441 1.91 -11.60 22.41
C LEU A 441 0.77 -12.18 21.56
N ASN A 442 1.03 -12.55 20.31
CA ASN A 442 0.03 -13.15 19.42
C ASN A 442 -0.57 -14.43 20.01
N LEU A 443 0.26 -15.30 20.60
CA LEU A 443 -0.19 -16.54 21.23
C LEU A 443 -1.11 -16.26 22.42
N ALA A 444 -0.74 -15.32 23.29
CA ALA A 444 -1.56 -14.93 24.43
C ALA A 444 -2.87 -14.25 24.01
N LEU A 445 -2.85 -13.43 22.95
CA LEU A 445 -4.08 -12.88 22.38
C LEU A 445 -5.03 -14.01 21.94
N VAL A 446 -4.51 -14.98 21.18
CA VAL A 446 -5.28 -16.11 20.64
C VAL A 446 -5.87 -17.00 21.73
N LEU A 447 -5.10 -17.33 22.78
CA LEU A 447 -5.48 -18.31 23.80
C LEU A 447 -6.10 -17.73 25.07
N VAL A 448 -5.82 -16.46 25.41
CA VAL A 448 -6.25 -15.84 26.67
C VAL A 448 -7.24 -14.71 26.42
N ASP A 449 -6.89 -13.72 25.60
CA ASP A 449 -7.72 -12.51 25.46
C ASP A 449 -8.99 -12.74 24.64
N LEU A 450 -8.91 -13.67 23.68
CA LEU A 450 -10.07 -14.09 22.91
C LEU A 450 -10.99 -15.03 23.69
N LEU A 451 -10.65 -15.47 24.91
CA LEU A 451 -11.58 -16.29 25.71
C LEU A 451 -12.94 -15.61 25.84
N ASN A 452 -14.00 -16.42 25.69
CA ASN A 452 -15.37 -15.94 25.78
C ASN A 452 -15.83 -15.86 27.24
N GLU A 453 -15.23 -14.93 27.99
CA GLU A 453 -15.42 -14.81 29.45
C GLU A 453 -16.89 -14.69 29.86
N LYS A 454 -17.71 -14.02 29.04
CA LYS A 454 -19.15 -13.86 29.31
C LYS A 454 -19.90 -15.20 29.31
N ARG A 455 -19.50 -16.12 28.42
CA ARG A 455 -20.11 -17.45 28.32
C ARG A 455 -19.56 -18.41 29.37
N LEU A 456 -18.27 -18.30 29.70
CA LEU A 456 -17.62 -19.14 30.72
C LEU A 456 -18.28 -19.04 32.10
N ILE A 457 -18.82 -17.86 32.46
CA ILE A 457 -19.48 -17.63 33.75
C ILE A 457 -21.00 -17.76 33.69
N GLN A 458 -21.58 -18.10 32.54
CA GLN A 458 -23.02 -18.15 32.38
C GLN A 458 -23.59 -19.28 33.25
N GLY A 459 -24.40 -18.93 34.25
CA GLY A 459 -24.97 -19.89 35.20
C GLY A 459 -24.09 -20.21 36.42
N MET A 460 -23.00 -19.46 36.62
CA MET A 460 -22.13 -19.58 37.80
C MET A 460 -22.25 -18.34 38.69
N ASP A 461 -21.97 -18.50 39.99
CA ASP A 461 -21.93 -17.37 40.92
C ASP A 461 -20.87 -16.35 40.52
N LYS A 462 -21.14 -15.07 40.76
CA LYS A 462 -20.17 -14.01 40.46
C LYS A 462 -19.06 -14.00 41.51
N VAL A 463 -17.81 -14.00 41.07
CA VAL A 463 -16.62 -13.75 41.91
C VAL A 463 -16.02 -12.41 41.52
N ASP A 464 -15.79 -11.54 42.50
CA ASP A 464 -15.21 -10.21 42.26
C ASP A 464 -13.73 -10.31 41.86
N ASN A 465 -13.33 -9.49 40.88
CA ASN A 465 -11.98 -9.42 40.30
C ASN A 465 -11.45 -10.72 39.64
N GLU A 466 -12.34 -11.67 39.31
CA GLU A 466 -11.97 -12.88 38.59
C GLU A 466 -11.54 -12.58 37.15
N LYS A 467 -10.35 -13.04 36.75
CA LYS A 467 -9.79 -12.85 35.40
C LYS A 467 -10.19 -13.99 34.46
N GLY A 468 -9.98 -13.81 33.14
CA GLY A 468 -10.38 -14.78 32.11
C GLY A 468 -9.87 -16.22 32.32
N ILE A 469 -8.60 -16.39 32.70
CA ILE A 469 -8.03 -17.72 32.98
C ILE A 469 -8.69 -18.37 34.20
N ASP A 470 -8.94 -17.59 35.26
CA ASP A 470 -9.56 -18.12 36.48
C ASP A 470 -11.03 -18.53 36.23
N LYS A 471 -11.75 -17.75 35.40
CA LYS A 471 -13.09 -18.12 34.91
C LYS A 471 -13.08 -19.45 34.16
N LEU A 472 -12.09 -19.65 33.30
CA LEU A 472 -11.92 -20.92 32.58
C LEU A 472 -11.61 -22.07 33.53
N SER A 473 -10.73 -21.87 34.52
CA SER A 473 -10.42 -22.88 35.56
C SER A 473 -11.70 -23.37 36.23
N ARG A 474 -12.50 -22.43 36.72
CA ARG A 474 -13.74 -22.73 37.43
C ARG A 474 -14.76 -23.45 36.55
N PHE A 475 -14.88 -23.03 35.28
CA PHE A 475 -15.74 -23.70 34.30
C PHE A 475 -15.31 -25.16 34.07
N LEU A 476 -14.00 -25.39 33.89
CA LEU A 476 -13.45 -26.73 33.64
C LEU A 476 -13.58 -27.63 34.88
N GLU A 477 -13.34 -27.11 36.08
CA GLU A 477 -13.52 -27.83 37.36
C GLU A 477 -14.98 -28.25 37.56
N SER A 478 -15.91 -27.32 37.34
CA SER A 478 -17.35 -27.56 37.51
C SER A 478 -17.87 -28.64 36.56
N ASN A 479 -17.27 -28.73 35.37
CA ASN A 479 -17.60 -29.74 34.37
C ASN A 479 -16.66 -30.96 34.38
N LYS A 480 -15.86 -31.14 35.44
CA LYS A 480 -15.01 -32.32 35.69
C LYS A 480 -14.02 -32.63 34.56
N TYR A 481 -13.42 -31.59 33.98
CA TYR A 481 -12.31 -31.76 33.05
C TYR A 481 -11.09 -32.36 33.77
N GLU A 482 -10.41 -33.33 33.14
CA GLU A 482 -9.33 -34.10 33.77
C GLU A 482 -8.04 -33.30 33.97
N TYR A 483 -7.73 -32.36 33.08
CA TYR A 483 -6.41 -31.72 33.00
C TYR A 483 -6.41 -30.24 33.43
N VAL A 484 -7.32 -29.83 34.32
CA VAL A 484 -7.46 -28.43 34.75
C VAL A 484 -6.11 -27.83 35.20
N GLU A 485 -5.44 -28.45 36.18
CA GLU A 485 -4.22 -27.87 36.77
C GLU A 485 -3.11 -27.68 35.73
N ARG A 486 -2.90 -28.68 34.87
CA ARG A 486 -1.92 -28.65 33.77
C ARG A 486 -2.21 -27.50 32.81
N ASP A 487 -3.44 -27.40 32.32
CA ASP A 487 -3.82 -26.48 31.25
C ASP A 487 -3.91 -25.03 31.76
N ILE A 488 -4.42 -24.83 32.97
CA ILE A 488 -4.47 -23.51 33.61
C ILE A 488 -3.07 -23.01 33.95
N SER A 489 -2.17 -23.88 34.39
CA SER A 489 -0.76 -23.52 34.60
C SER A 489 -0.07 -23.13 33.29
N LEU A 490 -0.35 -23.84 32.19
CA LEU A 490 0.16 -23.51 30.86
C LEU A 490 -0.37 -22.15 30.36
N LEU A 491 -1.67 -21.87 30.52
CA LEU A 491 -2.24 -20.57 30.14
C LEU A 491 -1.67 -19.42 30.98
N ARG A 492 -1.43 -19.65 32.29
CA ARG A 492 -0.73 -18.69 33.16
C ARG A 492 0.70 -18.46 32.68
N LYS A 493 1.40 -19.49 32.22
CA LYS A 493 2.73 -19.36 31.59
C LYS A 493 2.67 -18.53 30.32
N VAL A 494 1.73 -18.78 29.41
CA VAL A 494 1.52 -17.95 28.20
C VAL A 494 1.22 -16.48 28.56
N GLN A 495 0.39 -16.23 29.56
CA GLN A 495 0.09 -14.87 30.03
C GLN A 495 1.29 -14.20 30.72
N LEU A 496 2.13 -14.98 31.41
CA LEU A 496 3.39 -14.51 31.98
C LEU A 496 4.33 -14.06 30.87
N MET A 497 4.45 -14.86 29.80
CA MET A 497 5.27 -14.53 28.64
C MET A 497 4.86 -13.17 28.05
N ARG A 498 3.56 -12.96 27.85
CA ARG A 498 3.04 -11.66 27.40
C ARG A 498 3.36 -10.51 28.35
N SER A 499 3.06 -10.65 29.65
CA SER A 499 3.14 -9.54 30.60
C SER A 499 4.56 -9.16 31.01
N ARG A 500 5.47 -10.13 31.14
CA ARG A 500 6.86 -9.88 31.56
C ARG A 500 7.81 -9.67 30.40
N PHE A 501 7.63 -10.39 29.28
CA PHE A 501 8.56 -10.32 28.15
C PHE A 501 8.17 -9.25 27.12
N ALA A 502 6.88 -8.93 26.94
CA ALA A 502 6.48 -7.90 25.98
C ALA A 502 6.46 -6.47 26.58
N ALA A 503 6.20 -6.29 27.88
CA ALA A 503 5.97 -4.96 28.49
C ALA A 503 7.12 -4.38 29.34
N HIS A 504 8.05 -5.20 29.88
CA HIS A 504 8.99 -4.76 30.95
C HIS A 504 10.45 -5.26 30.84
N SER A 505 10.83 -5.83 29.71
CA SER A 505 12.16 -6.44 29.45
C SER A 505 13.33 -5.45 29.28
N SER A 506 13.09 -4.13 29.32
CA SER A 506 14.17 -3.14 29.47
C SER A 506 14.68 -3.03 30.92
N GLY A 507 13.97 -3.59 31.89
CA GLY A 507 14.41 -3.69 33.28
C GLY A 507 15.16 -4.99 33.57
N THR A 508 16.21 -4.93 34.39
CA THR A 508 17.07 -6.06 34.78
C THR A 508 16.30 -7.30 35.26
N LYS A 509 15.16 -7.11 35.94
CA LYS A 509 14.32 -8.22 36.46
C LYS A 509 13.58 -9.01 35.36
N GLY A 510 13.23 -8.36 34.25
CA GLY A 510 12.54 -9.03 33.13
C GLY A 510 13.47 -9.98 32.36
N ARG A 511 14.74 -9.59 32.21
CA ARG A 511 15.77 -10.41 31.54
C ARG A 511 16.14 -11.65 32.34
N VAL A 512 16.38 -11.51 33.65
CA VAL A 512 16.69 -12.66 34.52
C VAL A 512 15.57 -13.69 34.50
N CYS A 513 14.31 -13.25 34.59
CA CYS A 513 13.15 -14.15 34.52
C CYS A 513 13.01 -14.85 33.16
N LEU A 514 13.45 -14.21 32.07
CA LEU A 514 13.43 -14.80 30.73
C LEU A 514 14.52 -15.86 30.58
N GLU A 515 15.73 -15.57 31.05
CA GLU A 515 16.86 -16.52 31.05
C GLU A 515 16.55 -17.75 31.90
N GLU A 516 15.96 -17.58 33.08
CA GLU A 516 15.52 -18.69 33.95
C GLU A 516 14.46 -19.58 33.28
N GLU A 517 13.51 -19.00 32.54
CA GLU A 517 12.45 -19.74 31.86
C GLU A 517 12.94 -20.47 30.61
N LEU A 518 13.79 -19.84 29.81
CA LEU A 518 14.36 -20.44 28.60
C LEU A 518 15.26 -21.62 28.96
N GLY A 519 16.08 -21.47 30.00
CA GLY A 519 17.18 -22.38 30.30
C GLY A 519 18.20 -22.35 29.16
N ASP A 520 18.61 -23.52 28.68
CA ASP A 520 19.59 -23.66 27.60
C ASP A 520 18.97 -23.60 26.18
N ARG A 521 17.65 -23.41 26.07
CA ARG A 521 16.93 -23.42 24.78
C ARG A 521 17.01 -22.07 24.07
N SER A 522 16.99 -22.13 22.74
CA SER A 522 16.77 -20.95 21.90
C SER A 522 15.35 -20.39 22.05
N TYR A 523 15.11 -19.16 21.61
CA TYR A 523 13.76 -18.59 21.62
C TYR A 523 12.81 -19.41 20.75
N ARG A 524 13.29 -19.87 19.59
CA ARG A 524 12.52 -20.72 18.69
C ARG A 524 12.20 -22.06 19.32
N GLU A 525 13.20 -22.75 19.87
CA GLU A 525 13.01 -24.05 20.53
C GLU A 525 12.00 -23.97 21.67
N TYR A 526 12.15 -22.98 22.55
CA TYR A 526 11.20 -22.76 23.64
C TYR A 526 9.78 -22.47 23.12
N PHE A 527 9.66 -21.66 22.07
CA PHE A 527 8.34 -21.33 21.51
C PHE A 527 7.68 -22.55 20.88
N ILE A 528 8.44 -23.42 20.20
CA ILE A 528 7.94 -24.70 19.67
C ILE A 528 7.40 -25.56 20.81
N ASP A 529 8.15 -25.72 21.91
CA ASP A 529 7.70 -26.50 23.07
C ASP A 529 6.38 -26.00 23.63
N VAL A 530 6.20 -24.67 23.68
CA VAL A 530 4.95 -24.04 24.14
C VAL A 530 3.82 -24.26 23.12
N ILE A 531 4.09 -24.17 21.82
CA ILE A 531 3.13 -24.46 20.76
C ILE A 531 2.69 -25.93 20.81
N ASP A 532 3.58 -26.87 21.05
CA ASP A 532 3.25 -28.29 21.15
C ASP A 532 2.42 -28.59 22.40
N GLN A 533 2.80 -28.04 23.56
CA GLN A 533 2.03 -28.17 24.79
C GLN A 533 0.63 -27.56 24.66
N THR A 534 0.52 -26.38 24.07
CA THR A 534 -0.77 -25.74 23.84
C THR A 534 -1.59 -26.50 22.80
N THR A 535 -0.97 -27.05 21.76
CA THR A 535 -1.65 -27.93 20.79
C THR A 535 -2.24 -29.16 21.49
N GLN A 536 -1.49 -29.80 22.39
CA GLN A 536 -1.99 -30.93 23.16
C GLN A 536 -3.16 -30.55 24.07
N MET A 537 -3.07 -29.42 24.77
CA MET A 537 -4.18 -28.84 25.54
C MET A 537 -5.43 -28.64 24.66
N LEU A 538 -5.29 -28.04 23.47
CA LEU A 538 -6.41 -27.81 22.56
C LEU A 538 -7.05 -29.12 22.07
N LEU A 539 -6.25 -30.16 21.85
CA LEU A 539 -6.75 -31.50 21.50
C LEU A 539 -7.55 -32.13 22.65
N ASP A 540 -7.10 -31.98 23.89
CA ASP A 540 -7.79 -32.53 25.07
C ASP A 540 -9.10 -31.76 25.35
N LEU A 541 -9.09 -30.43 25.24
CA LEU A 541 -10.30 -29.60 25.31
C LEU A 541 -11.30 -29.94 24.19
N LYS A 542 -10.81 -30.28 23.00
CA LYS A 542 -11.66 -30.72 21.88
C LYS A 542 -12.34 -32.05 22.19
N ARG A 543 -11.61 -33.03 22.73
CA ARG A 543 -12.19 -34.31 23.18
C ARG A 543 -13.24 -34.10 24.25
N PHE A 544 -12.97 -33.20 25.20
CA PHE A 544 -13.90 -32.82 26.25
C PHE A 544 -15.19 -32.18 25.71
N ALA A 545 -15.09 -31.28 24.73
CA ALA A 545 -16.28 -30.72 24.08
C ALA A 545 -17.10 -31.79 23.32
N ALA A 546 -16.44 -32.69 22.60
CA ALA A 546 -17.11 -33.74 21.83
C ALA A 546 -17.83 -34.76 22.73
N SER A 547 -17.25 -35.10 23.89
CA SER A 547 -17.91 -35.99 24.86
C SER A 547 -19.15 -35.33 25.48
N HIS A 548 -19.11 -34.02 25.74
CA HIS A 548 -20.28 -33.29 26.22
C HIS A 548 -21.39 -33.24 25.16
N ALA A 549 -21.06 -32.94 23.90
CA ALA A 549 -22.01 -32.94 22.78
C ALA A 549 -22.75 -34.29 22.64
N SER A 550 -22.01 -35.39 22.83
CA SER A 550 -22.55 -36.75 22.76
C SER A 550 -23.48 -37.06 23.94
N ALA A 551 -23.24 -36.47 25.12
CA ALA A 551 -24.05 -36.65 26.32
C ALA A 551 -25.29 -35.74 26.36
N SER A 552 -25.29 -34.61 25.64
CA SER A 552 -26.41 -33.66 25.56
C SER A 552 -27.34 -33.89 24.35
N GLY A 553 -26.92 -34.70 23.38
CA GLY A 553 -27.68 -35.10 22.19
C GLY A 553 -28.54 -36.37 22.34
N SER A 554 -28.70 -36.89 23.56
CA SER A 554 -29.61 -37.97 23.95
C SER A 554 -30.61 -37.45 24.99
#